data_AF-A0A520CLX4-F1
#
_entry.id   AF-A0A520CLX4-F1
#
_cell.length_a   1.000
_cell.length_b   1.000
_cell.length_c   1.000
_cell.angle_alpha   90.00
_cell.angle_beta   90.00
_cell.angle_gamma   90.00
#
_symmetry.space_group_name_H-M   'P 1'
#
loop_
_entity.id
_entity.type
_entity.pdbx_description
1 polymer ?
#
loop_
_entity_poly.entity_id
_entity_poly.type
_entity_poly.pdbx_seq_one_letter_code
_entity_poly.pdbx_strand_id
1 'polypeptide(L)'
;ADVYNNYKWCENIALLGYVGKEEIVRQFNSCRALLFPSRIETLGLPLLEAASLGKFIIASDLIYARETLSEYENVDFVDPKNPREWGIKLIKTTKDENVTLAKRLPRNDSWASFIKLIHTIIN
;
A
#
# COMPACT_ATOMS: atom_id res chain seq x y z
N ALA A 1 -5.05 2.53 24.96
CA ALA A 1 -5.95 1.64 25.71
C ALA A 1 -7.41 1.75 25.22
N ASP A 2 -7.87 2.93 24.79
CA ASP A 2 -9.30 3.17 24.52
C ASP A 2 -9.91 2.59 23.23
N VAL A 3 -9.11 2.32 22.19
CA VAL A 3 -9.63 1.71 20.94
C VAL A 3 -9.96 0.23 21.14
N TYR A 4 -9.22 -0.46 22.00
CA TYR A 4 -9.38 -1.91 22.22
C TYR A 4 -10.65 -2.27 23.00
N ASN A 5 -11.09 -1.40 23.90
CA ASN A 5 -12.19 -1.69 24.83
C ASN A 5 -13.56 -1.21 24.33
N ASN A 6 -13.61 -0.26 23.39
CA ASN A 6 -14.86 0.35 22.93
C ASN A 6 -15.46 -0.31 21.68
N TYR A 7 -14.69 -1.16 20.99
CA TYR A 7 -15.18 -1.93 19.85
C TYR A 7 -15.04 -3.41 20.20
N LYS A 8 -16.16 -4.13 20.26
CA LYS A 8 -16.13 -5.60 20.18
C LYS A 8 -15.45 -5.91 18.84
N TRP A 9 -14.19 -6.33 18.89
CA TRP A 9 -13.45 -6.73 17.71
C TRP A 9 -14.29 -7.77 16.99
N CYS A 10 -14.70 -7.45 15.76
CA CYS A 10 -15.52 -8.33 14.96
C CYS A 10 -14.72 -9.60 14.64
N GLU A 11 -15.41 -10.73 14.43
CA GLU A 11 -14.81 -12.01 14.01
C GLU A 11 -13.96 -11.91 12.73
N ASN A 12 -14.02 -10.78 12.03
CA ASN A 12 -13.34 -10.50 10.77
C ASN A 12 -12.03 -9.68 10.92
N ILE A 13 -11.51 -9.49 12.13
CA ILE A 13 -10.25 -8.76 12.36
C ILE A 13 -9.22 -9.69 13.01
N ALA A 14 -8.09 -9.87 12.31
CA ALA A 14 -6.94 -10.59 12.83
C ALA A 14 -5.78 -9.61 13.11
N LEU A 15 -5.30 -9.58 14.35
CA LEU A 15 -4.11 -8.82 14.75
C LEU A 15 -2.89 -9.74 14.71
N LEU A 16 -2.06 -9.60 13.67
CA LEU A 16 -0.93 -10.51 13.45
C LEU A 16 0.31 -10.19 14.30
N GLY A 17 0.37 -8.99 14.89
CA GLY A 17 1.57 -8.53 15.61
C GLY A 17 2.78 -8.40 14.69
N TYR A 18 3.96 -8.71 15.20
CA TYR A 18 5.17 -8.75 14.38
C TYR A 18 5.14 -9.95 13.43
N VAL A 19 5.32 -9.70 12.14
CA VAL A 19 5.40 -10.72 11.09
C VAL A 19 6.74 -10.60 10.36
N GLY A 20 7.37 -11.74 10.10
CA GLY A 20 8.60 -11.80 9.33
C GLY A 20 8.36 -11.54 7.83
N LYS A 21 9.43 -11.26 7.09
CA LYS A 21 9.38 -10.90 5.67
C LYS A 21 8.62 -11.92 4.80
N GLU A 22 8.85 -13.21 5.01
CA GLU A 22 8.15 -14.26 4.24
C GLU A 22 6.66 -14.29 4.53
N GLU A 23 6.26 -14.04 5.77
CA GLU A 23 4.85 -13.98 6.16
C GLU A 23 4.18 -12.76 5.56
N ILE A 24 4.84 -11.59 5.56
CA ILE A 24 4.34 -10.38 4.89
C ILE A 24 4.06 -10.67 3.41
N VAL A 25 4.97 -11.35 2.72
CA VAL A 25 4.76 -11.74 1.31
C VAL A 25 3.58 -12.70 1.17
N ARG A 26 3.41 -13.67 2.08
CA ARG A 26 2.23 -14.56 2.09
C ARG A 26 0.93 -13.78 2.29
N GLN A 27 0.91 -12.84 3.24
CA GLN A 27 -0.24 -11.99 3.52
C GLN A 27 -0.60 -11.10 2.32
N PHE A 28 0.39 -10.48 1.66
CA PHE A 28 0.11 -9.75 0.45
C PHE A 28 -0.42 -10.65 -0.65
N ASN A 29 0.17 -11.83 -0.86
CA ASN A 29 -0.30 -12.77 -1.89
C ASN A 29 -1.75 -13.21 -1.67
N SER A 30 -2.15 -13.45 -0.42
CA SER A 30 -3.52 -13.86 -0.06
C SER A 30 -4.50 -12.70 0.05
N CYS A 31 -4.04 -11.45 0.20
CA CYS A 31 -4.95 -10.31 0.32
C CYS A 31 -5.49 -9.84 -1.03
N ARG A 32 -6.71 -9.27 -0.97
CA ARG A 32 -7.36 -8.63 -2.12
C ARG A 32 -6.85 -7.20 -2.34
N ALA A 33 -6.60 -6.46 -1.27
CA ALA A 33 -6.15 -5.08 -1.32
C ALA A 33 -5.39 -4.68 -0.05
N LEU A 34 -4.57 -3.64 -0.16
CA LEU A 34 -3.94 -2.93 0.95
C LEU A 34 -4.75 -1.67 1.30
N LEU A 35 -5.09 -1.51 2.58
CA LEU A 35 -5.62 -0.27 3.14
C LEU A 35 -4.49 0.43 3.90
N PHE A 36 -4.11 1.63 3.49
CA PHE A 36 -2.96 2.36 4.06
C PHE A 36 -3.33 3.79 4.48
N PRO A 37 -3.99 3.97 5.65
CA PRO A 37 -4.44 5.26 6.15
C PRO A 37 -3.35 6.07 6.86
N SER A 38 -2.06 5.83 6.58
CA SER A 38 -0.95 6.58 7.17
C SER A 38 -1.02 8.06 6.79
N ARG A 39 -0.73 8.94 7.75
CA ARG A 39 -0.77 10.40 7.57
C ARG A 39 0.60 11.02 7.40
N ILE A 40 1.64 10.34 7.88
CA ILE A 40 3.04 10.81 7.86
C ILE A 40 3.89 9.59 7.59
N GLU A 41 4.68 9.66 6.53
CA GLU A 41 5.65 8.62 6.15
C GLU A 41 6.86 9.32 5.53
N THR A 42 8.05 8.77 5.78
CA THR A 42 9.25 9.19 5.04
C THR A 42 9.26 8.59 3.63
N LEU A 43 8.86 7.32 3.52
CA LEU A 43 8.70 6.59 2.26
C LEU A 43 7.62 5.53 2.43
N GLY A 44 6.70 5.42 1.48
CA GLY A 44 5.63 4.43 1.51
C GLY A 44 6.11 3.01 1.14
N LEU A 45 7.05 2.41 1.89
CA LEU A 45 7.54 1.06 1.61
C LEU A 45 6.41 0.01 1.50
N PRO A 46 5.39 -0.01 2.40
CA PRO A 46 4.26 -0.92 2.24
C PRO A 46 3.48 -0.71 0.93
N LEU A 47 3.42 0.54 0.44
CA LEU A 47 2.79 0.86 -0.85
C LEU A 47 3.58 0.26 -2.01
N LEU A 48 4.91 0.39 -2.01
CA LEU A 48 5.77 -0.18 -3.04
C LEU A 48 5.72 -1.72 -3.03
N GLU A 49 5.72 -2.33 -1.85
CA GLU A 49 5.61 -3.78 -1.69
C GLU A 49 4.29 -4.30 -2.28
N ALA A 50 3.17 -3.69 -1.92
CA ALA A 50 1.85 -4.02 -2.46
C ALA A 50 1.77 -3.82 -3.99
N ALA A 51 2.27 -2.68 -4.49
CA ALA A 51 2.27 -2.35 -5.91
C ALA A 51 3.16 -3.30 -6.74
N SER A 52 4.29 -3.74 -6.19
CA SER A 52 5.17 -4.74 -6.81
C SER A 52 4.49 -6.11 -6.97
N LEU A 53 3.51 -6.41 -6.12
CA LEU A 53 2.68 -7.61 -6.18
C LEU A 53 1.37 -7.39 -6.94
N GLY A 54 1.14 -6.20 -7.47
CA GLY A 54 -0.05 -5.86 -8.25
C GLY A 54 -1.32 -5.74 -7.41
N LYS A 55 -1.19 -5.51 -6.10
CA LYS A 55 -2.33 -5.41 -5.18
C LYS A 55 -3.01 -4.06 -5.31
N PHE A 56 -4.34 -4.06 -5.31
CA PHE A 56 -5.08 -2.81 -5.22
C PHE A 56 -4.76 -2.08 -3.91
N ILE A 57 -4.56 -0.78 -3.99
CA ILE A 57 -4.19 0.04 -2.85
C ILE A 57 -5.26 1.09 -2.62
N ILE A 58 -5.66 1.28 -1.37
CA ILE A 58 -6.39 2.46 -0.93
C ILE A 58 -5.45 3.21 0.01
N ALA A 59 -4.99 4.39 -0.39
CA ALA A 59 -3.99 5.16 0.34
C ALA A 59 -4.49 6.57 0.66
N SER A 60 -3.91 7.18 1.69
CA SER A 60 -4.17 8.59 2.01
C SER A 60 -3.77 9.48 0.83
N ASP A 61 -4.65 10.41 0.45
CA ASP A 61 -4.39 11.42 -0.57
C ASP A 61 -3.39 12.47 -0.03
N LEU A 62 -2.11 12.09 -0.05
CA LEU A 62 -1.00 12.88 0.45
C LEU A 62 0.18 12.76 -0.51
N ILE A 63 1.04 13.79 -0.52
CA ILE A 63 2.18 13.90 -1.43
C ILE A 63 3.05 12.64 -1.41
N TYR A 64 3.40 12.13 -0.21
CA TYR A 64 4.24 10.94 -0.09
C TYR A 64 3.64 9.73 -0.83
N ALA A 65 2.31 9.54 -0.73
CA ALA A 65 1.64 8.38 -1.31
C ALA A 65 1.56 8.52 -2.84
N ARG A 66 1.25 9.74 -3.31
CA ARG A 66 1.19 10.06 -4.75
C ARG A 66 2.55 9.92 -5.43
N GLU A 67 3.61 10.40 -4.79
CA GLU A 67 4.98 10.26 -5.30
C GLU A 67 5.40 8.78 -5.32
N THR A 68 5.15 8.06 -4.22
CA THR A 68 5.48 6.64 -4.09
C THR A 68 4.78 5.77 -5.15
N LEU A 69 3.55 6.11 -5.50
CA LEU A 69 2.72 5.34 -6.44
C LEU A 69 2.53 6.04 -7.80
N SER A 70 3.42 6.98 -8.15
CA SER A 70 3.30 7.80 -9.35
C SER A 70 3.20 7.00 -10.66
N GLU A 71 3.83 5.82 -10.72
CA GLU A 71 3.79 4.90 -11.87
C GLU A 71 2.80 3.74 -11.69
N TYR A 72 1.97 3.77 -10.63
CA TYR A 72 1.05 2.69 -10.29
C TYR A 72 -0.40 3.12 -10.45
N GLU A 73 -1.15 2.41 -11.29
CA GLU A 73 -2.52 2.79 -11.66
C GLU A 73 -3.59 2.17 -10.74
N ASN A 74 -3.28 1.08 -10.04
CA ASN A 74 -4.26 0.31 -9.27
C ASN A 74 -4.42 0.83 -7.84
N VAL A 75 -4.67 2.12 -7.72
CA VAL A 75 -4.75 2.84 -6.45
C VAL A 75 -5.95 3.79 -6.41
N ASP A 76 -6.63 3.83 -5.27
CA ASP A 76 -7.56 4.89 -4.90
C ASP A 76 -6.92 5.76 -3.81
N PHE A 77 -6.85 7.07 -4.06
CA PHE A 77 -6.42 8.07 -3.06
C PHE A 77 -7.65 8.64 -2.35
N VAL A 78 -7.61 8.67 -1.01
CA VAL A 78 -8.74 9.10 -0.17
C VAL A 78 -8.28 10.16 0.81
N ASP A 79 -9.06 11.22 1.03
CA ASP A 79 -8.77 12.22 2.07
C ASP A 79 -8.64 11.50 3.44
N PRO A 80 -7.48 11.58 4.12
CA PRO A 80 -7.28 10.95 5.43
C PRO A 80 -8.23 11.48 6.53
N LYS A 81 -8.95 12.57 6.29
CA LYS A 81 -9.97 13.13 7.18
C LYS A 81 -11.40 12.67 6.85
N ASN A 82 -11.60 11.86 5.80
CA ASN A 82 -12.92 11.44 5.34
C ASN A 82 -13.18 9.93 5.57
N PRO A 83 -13.42 9.48 6.82
CA PRO A 83 -13.59 8.06 7.13
C PRO A 83 -14.74 7.39 6.38
N ARG A 84 -15.76 8.17 5.97
CA ARG A 84 -16.89 7.65 5.18
C ARG A 84 -16.45 7.19 3.80
N GLU A 85 -15.59 7.97 3.13
CA GLU A 85 -15.08 7.62 1.82
C GLU A 85 -14.19 6.37 1.89
N TRP A 86 -13.33 6.25 2.91
CA TRP A 86 -12.55 5.03 3.16
C TRP A 86 -13.44 3.78 3.24
N GLY A 87 -14.54 3.86 4.00
CA GLY A 87 -15.50 2.76 4.12
C GLY A 87 -16.18 2.41 2.79
N ILE A 88 -16.58 3.42 2.02
CA ILE A 88 -17.19 3.23 0.69
C ILE A 88 -16.20 2.53 -0.26
N LYS A 89 -14.95 2.99 -0.31
CA LYS A 89 -13.92 2.39 -1.15
C LYS A 89 -13.63 0.95 -0.74
N LEU A 90 -13.48 0.68 0.55
CA LEU A 90 -13.27 -0.67 1.07
C LEU A 90 -14.41 -1.63 0.67
N ILE A 91 -15.67 -1.22 0.85
CA ILE A 91 -16.84 -2.03 0.47
C ILE A 91 -16.91 -2.24 -1.04
N LYS A 92 -16.54 -1.24 -1.85
CA LYS A 92 -16.49 -1.39 -3.30
C LYS A 92 -15.46 -2.45 -3.69
N THR A 93 -14.26 -2.40 -3.10
CA THR A 93 -13.18 -3.35 -3.35
C THR A 93 -13.58 -4.78 -3.04
N THR A 94 -14.37 -5.04 -1.98
CA THR A 94 -14.79 -6.42 -1.66
C THR A 94 -15.75 -7.03 -2.68
N LYS A 95 -16.44 -6.22 -3.48
CA LYS A 95 -17.43 -6.65 -4.49
C LYS A 95 -16.88 -6.72 -5.90
N ASP A 96 -15.75 -6.09 -6.17
CA ASP A 96 -15.18 -5.98 -7.51
C ASP A 96 -14.18 -7.13 -7.77
N GLU A 97 -14.51 -7.99 -8.74
CA GLU A 97 -13.71 -9.16 -9.11
C GLU A 97 -12.45 -8.79 -9.92
N ASN A 98 -12.39 -7.58 -10.50
CA ASN A 98 -11.30 -7.15 -11.38
C ASN A 98 -10.15 -6.43 -10.64
N VAL A 99 -10.30 -6.22 -9.33
CA VAL A 99 -9.36 -5.50 -8.44
C VAL A 99 -7.92 -6.01 -8.52
N THR A 100 -7.70 -7.25 -8.95
CA THR A 100 -6.39 -7.93 -8.89
C THR A 100 -5.62 -7.97 -10.21
N LEU A 101 -6.17 -7.48 -11.32
CA LEU A 101 -5.58 -7.67 -12.66
C LEU A 101 -4.57 -6.61 -13.10
N ALA A 102 -4.03 -5.80 -12.18
CA ALA A 102 -3.14 -4.70 -12.54
C ALA A 102 -1.72 -5.14 -12.93
N LYS A 103 -1.11 -4.37 -13.83
CA LYS A 103 0.34 -4.45 -14.08
C LYS A 103 1.08 -4.14 -12.79
N ARG A 104 2.03 -5.01 -12.45
CA ARG A 104 2.93 -4.81 -11.30
C ARG A 104 3.87 -3.65 -11.60
N LEU A 105 4.22 -2.88 -10.57
CA LEU A 105 5.35 -1.96 -10.72
C LEU A 105 6.60 -2.79 -11.02
N PRO A 106 7.33 -2.46 -12.10
CA PRO A 106 8.57 -3.15 -12.42
C PRO A 106 9.55 -2.93 -11.26
N ARG A 107 10.23 -4.00 -10.86
CA ARG A 107 11.34 -3.89 -9.92
C ARG A 107 12.47 -3.22 -10.68
N ASN A 108 12.64 -1.92 -10.46
CA ASN A 108 13.70 -1.16 -11.13
C ASN A 108 14.93 -1.16 -10.22
N ASP A 109 16.08 -1.62 -10.72
CA ASP A 109 17.37 -1.53 -10.02
C ASP A 109 17.90 -0.09 -10.14
N SER A 110 17.14 0.87 -9.60
CA SER A 110 17.40 2.31 -9.64
C SER A 110 18.79 2.67 -9.11
N TRP A 111 19.33 1.85 -8.20
CA TRP A 111 20.68 1.97 -7.68
C TRP A 111 21.76 1.80 -8.74
N ALA A 112 21.62 0.87 -9.68
CA ALA A 112 22.60 0.70 -10.76
C ALA A 112 22.64 1.96 -11.65
N SER A 113 21.46 2.50 -11.99
CA SER A 113 21.33 3.74 -12.75
C SER A 113 21.88 4.96 -12.01
N PHE A 114 21.63 5.05 -10.70
CA PHE A 114 22.14 6.13 -9.86
C PHE A 114 23.67 6.10 -9.75
N ILE A 115 24.25 4.93 -9.50
CA ILE A 115 25.71 4.75 -9.47
C ILE A 115 26.33 5.13 -10.82
N LYS A 116 25.71 4.71 -11.94
CA LYS A 116 26.14 5.12 -13.28
C LYS A 116 26.10 6.64 -13.48
N LEU A 117 25.06 7.32 -12.99
CA LEU A 117 24.94 8.78 -13.04
C LEU A 117 26.07 9.44 -12.25
N ILE A 118 26.34 8.98 -11.02
CA ILE A 118 27.46 9.49 -10.21
C ILE A 118 28.79 9.35 -10.97
N HIS A 119 29.05 8.18 -11.55
CA HIS A 119 30.27 7.96 -12.35
C HIS A 119 30.37 8.88 -13.56
N THR A 120 29.24 9.32 -14.13
CA THR A 120 29.21 10.24 -15.28
C THR A 120 29.41 11.69 -14.85
N ILE A 121 29.09 12.06 -13.61
CA ILE A 121 29.28 13.42 -13.07
C ILE A 121 30.71 13.60 -12.54
N ILE A 122 31.32 12.54 -12.01
CA ILE A 122 32.65 12.60 -11.39
C ILE A 122 33.80 12.44 -12.40
N ASN A 123 33.57 11.79 -13.56
CA ASN A 123 34.55 11.66 -14.64
C ASN A 123 34.22 12.58 -15.82
#